data_AF-A0AAV8UN54-F1
#
_entry.id   AF-A0AAV8UN54-F1
#
_cell.length_a   1.000
_cell.length_b   1.000
_cell.length_c   1.000
_cell.angle_alpha   90.00
_cell.angle_beta   90.00
_cell.angle_gamma   90.00
#
_symmetry.space_group_name_H-M   'P 1'
#
loop_
_entity.id
_entity.type
_entity.pdbx_description
1 polymer ?
#
loop_
_entity_poly.entity_id
_entity_poly.type
_entity_poly.pdbx_seq_one_letter_code
_entity_poly.pdbx_strand_id
1 'polypeptide(L)'
;MSVVSFRAVSGRLGGGRVIRGAVRCSPGLFVRNGDLSIQRLGFTRSMAVFLKQEKAPVWYKEYYRKAKTWLGVEKPKIVAKEGVFKKGSGLNPDLCWRTKYPTTLLQYKKSLKTRSQVRRIRMKNHRKLRKRLKAYMKILKQEKKRKEAGTTARGAMDVDPELVATELPSMYREKDERKWKPAGYYSFPKVPGTQQPLAPDDFDPTAPPIMKRKPITNGVRHVALISRAGLYKGRPLKQLTAPLKKKAGRCSITGKIIQRGRGGGYRRQYRIIDFRRANHMDMEGTIERIEYDPNRTSFICLLKHEIPEGKYMPLANLEQPYSYIICPLGVRVGYKVMSSKSKIDPEPGNAMPLKFIPQGTTVHNIQFNPDSTQGLVRAAGGGATIMNHYPDRGLVLLKLPSKEQRYFSVDCMATVGEVSNTKHYRENLGKAGRSRNRGRRPMVRGVAMNPVDHPHGGGNGKTSGGRPSVSIWGWLTKSGRKTRNKRKPSSQLIVMTKRQARELMK
;
A
#
# COMPACT_ATOMS: atom_id res chain seq x y z
N MET A 1 -33.34 -47.87 -16.92
CA MET A 1 -32.59 -48.63 -17.92
C MET A 1 -31.10 -48.31 -17.77
N SER A 2 -30.29 -49.37 -17.81
CA SER A 2 -28.83 -49.39 -18.02
C SER A 2 -27.91 -49.04 -16.84
N VAL A 3 -27.44 -50.12 -16.21
CA VAL A 3 -26.36 -50.27 -15.24
C VAL A 3 -25.00 -49.99 -15.90
N VAL A 4 -24.09 -49.32 -15.19
CA VAL A 4 -22.64 -49.52 -15.37
C VAL A 4 -22.01 -49.71 -14.00
N SER A 5 -21.51 -50.92 -13.80
CA SER A 5 -20.78 -51.42 -12.65
C SER A 5 -19.30 -51.03 -12.73
N PHE A 6 -18.66 -50.80 -11.57
CA PHE A 6 -17.21 -51.00 -11.45
C PHE A 6 -16.87 -51.81 -10.21
N ARG A 7 -16.15 -52.90 -10.49
CA ARG A 7 -15.62 -53.96 -9.64
C ARG A 7 -14.85 -53.43 -8.42
N ALA A 8 -15.13 -54.01 -7.27
CA ALA A 8 -14.21 -54.05 -6.14
C ALA A 8 -13.10 -55.09 -6.42
N VAL A 9 -11.85 -54.69 -6.28
CA VAL A 9 -10.70 -55.61 -6.18
C VAL A 9 -10.14 -55.46 -4.78
N SER A 10 -10.28 -56.53 -3.99
CA SER A 10 -9.67 -56.71 -2.69
C SER A 10 -8.19 -57.09 -2.83
N GLY A 11 -7.30 -56.33 -2.19
CA GLY A 11 -5.90 -56.71 -2.00
C GLY A 11 -5.44 -56.28 -0.61
N ARG A 12 -5.23 -57.26 0.28
CA ARG A 12 -4.57 -57.08 1.57
C ARG A 12 -3.08 -56.89 1.34
N LEU A 13 -2.53 -55.73 1.71
CA LEU A 13 -1.14 -55.60 2.14
C LEU A 13 -1.07 -54.58 3.28
N GLY A 14 -0.41 -54.98 4.36
CA GLY A 14 -0.47 -54.37 5.68
C GLY A 14 0.29 -53.05 5.83
N GLY A 15 0.26 -52.55 7.07
CA GLY A 15 1.07 -51.42 7.52
C GLY A 15 0.28 -50.11 7.59
N GLY A 16 -0.21 -49.78 8.78
CA GLY A 16 -0.82 -48.48 9.02
C GLY A 16 0.17 -47.32 8.84
N ARG A 17 -0.26 -46.25 8.15
CA ARG A 17 -0.05 -44.86 8.59
C ARG A 17 -0.91 -43.88 7.79
N VAL A 18 -1.61 -43.07 8.58
CA VAL A 18 -2.53 -41.98 8.29
C VAL A 18 -2.09 -41.05 7.15
N ILE A 19 -2.88 -41.00 6.07
CA ILE A 19 -2.87 -39.91 5.09
C ILE A 19 -4.05 -38.98 5.40
N ARG A 20 -3.78 -37.76 5.88
CA ARG A 20 -4.78 -36.70 6.01
C ARG A 20 -5.04 -36.07 4.64
N GLY A 21 -6.07 -36.54 3.94
CA GLY A 21 -6.66 -35.86 2.79
C GLY A 21 -7.61 -34.75 3.26
N ALA A 22 -7.34 -33.51 2.86
CA ALA A 22 -8.23 -32.37 3.08
C ALA A 22 -9.28 -32.31 1.96
N VAL A 23 -10.53 -32.61 2.28
CA VAL A 23 -11.68 -32.29 1.42
C VAL A 23 -12.06 -30.83 1.66
N ARG A 24 -12.02 -30.03 0.60
CA ARG A 24 -12.60 -28.68 0.55
C ARG A 24 -14.11 -28.83 0.34
N CYS A 25 -14.92 -28.37 1.28
CA CYS A 25 -16.32 -28.04 1.01
C CYS A 25 -16.47 -26.52 0.94
N SER A 26 -16.83 -26.03 -0.25
CA SER A 26 -17.35 -24.68 -0.47
C SER A 26 -18.86 -24.72 -0.19
N PRO A 27 -19.45 -23.78 0.57
CA PRO A 27 -20.90 -23.73 0.69
C PRO A 27 -21.50 -23.08 -0.57
N GLY A 28 -22.22 -23.88 -1.35
CA GLY A 28 -23.18 -23.41 -2.35
C GLY A 28 -24.57 -23.31 -1.71
N LEU A 29 -25.26 -22.19 -1.95
CA LEU A 29 -26.69 -22.06 -1.69
C LEU A 29 -27.45 -22.91 -2.72
N PHE A 30 -28.31 -23.80 -2.25
CA PHE A 30 -29.39 -24.36 -3.07
C PHE A 30 -30.72 -24.01 -2.41
N VAL A 31 -31.58 -23.33 -3.17
CA VAL A 31 -32.99 -23.12 -2.83
C VAL A 31 -33.77 -24.25 -3.50
N ARG A 32 -34.51 -25.02 -2.71
CA ARG A 32 -35.59 -25.87 -3.20
C ARG A 32 -36.68 -25.95 -2.14
N ASN A 33 -37.87 -25.50 -2.56
CA ASN A 33 -39.21 -25.70 -2.00
C ASN A 33 -39.44 -25.23 -0.55
N GLY A 34 -40.47 -24.41 -0.39
CA GLY A 34 -40.84 -23.74 0.85
C GLY A 34 -40.84 -24.68 2.05
N ASP A 35 -40.02 -24.32 3.04
CA ASP A 35 -40.32 -24.33 4.47
C ASP A 35 -39.11 -23.79 5.23
N LEU A 36 -39.29 -22.66 5.92
CA LEU A 36 -38.27 -22.01 6.76
C LEU A 36 -38.08 -22.79 8.06
N SER A 37 -37.13 -23.73 8.08
CA SER A 37 -36.65 -24.33 9.32
C SER A 37 -35.31 -23.72 9.74
N ILE A 38 -35.32 -22.92 10.81
CA ILE A 38 -34.11 -22.38 11.44
C ILE A 38 -33.46 -23.51 12.25
N GLN A 39 -32.42 -24.14 11.69
CA GLN A 39 -31.56 -25.02 12.50
C GLN A 39 -30.72 -24.17 13.47
N ARG A 40 -30.95 -24.43 14.76
CA ARG A 40 -30.33 -23.80 15.93
C ARG A 40 -28.79 -23.89 15.88
N LEU A 41 -28.12 -22.74 15.86
CA LEU A 41 -26.70 -22.62 16.21
C LEU A 41 -26.51 -22.99 17.68
N GLY A 42 -25.70 -24.01 17.94
CA GLY A 42 -25.35 -24.49 19.27
C GLY A 42 -24.66 -23.41 20.10
N PHE A 43 -25.39 -22.84 21.07
CA PHE A 43 -24.81 -22.05 22.14
C PHE A 43 -24.18 -22.98 23.18
N THR A 44 -22.87 -22.85 23.38
CA THR A 44 -22.15 -23.62 24.40
C THR A 44 -22.55 -23.17 25.81
N ARG A 45 -22.59 -24.13 26.75
CA ARG A 45 -22.92 -23.97 28.19
C ARG A 45 -22.14 -22.86 28.93
N SER A 46 -21.09 -22.29 28.34
CA SER A 46 -20.29 -21.22 28.94
C SER A 46 -21.01 -19.86 28.99
N MET A 47 -21.98 -19.61 28.10
CA MET A 47 -22.71 -18.33 28.05
C MET A 47 -23.98 -18.31 28.92
N ALA A 48 -24.52 -19.49 29.23
CA ALA A 48 -25.67 -19.64 30.14
C ALA A 48 -25.31 -19.34 31.61
N VAL A 49 -24.05 -19.58 32.01
CA VAL A 49 -23.56 -19.21 33.35
C VAL A 49 -23.40 -17.69 33.48
N PHE A 50 -23.10 -16.99 32.39
CA PHE A 50 -22.97 -15.52 32.38
C PHE A 50 -24.32 -14.78 32.41
N LEU A 51 -25.39 -15.45 31.99
CA LEU A 51 -26.77 -14.92 32.00
C LEU A 51 -27.49 -15.17 33.33
N LYS A 52 -26.91 -15.95 34.24
CA LYS A 52 -27.44 -16.20 35.60
C LYS A 52 -27.05 -15.11 36.62
N GLN A 53 -26.20 -14.16 36.23
CA GLN A 53 -25.87 -13.00 37.07
C GLN A 53 -26.64 -11.79 36.57
N GLU A 54 -27.68 -11.42 37.32
CA GLU A 54 -28.49 -10.23 37.09
C GLU A 54 -27.64 -8.96 37.17
N LYS A 55 -27.15 -8.48 36.02
CA LYS A 55 -26.80 -7.06 35.74
C LYS A 55 -26.35 -6.93 34.27
N ALA A 56 -27.31 -6.95 33.35
CA ALA A 56 -27.04 -6.54 31.97
C ALA A 56 -26.63 -5.04 31.95
N PRO A 57 -25.53 -4.67 31.26
CA PRO A 57 -25.09 -3.28 31.14
C PRO A 57 -26.16 -2.35 30.55
N VAL A 58 -26.22 -1.10 31.00
CA VAL A 58 -27.24 -0.09 30.59
C VAL A 58 -27.33 0.07 29.07
N TRP A 59 -26.18 0.10 28.38
CA TRP A 59 -26.13 0.23 26.92
C TRP A 59 -26.77 -0.96 26.18
N TYR A 60 -26.74 -2.17 26.78
CA TYR A 60 -27.36 -3.36 26.21
C TYR A 60 -28.88 -3.30 26.36
N LYS A 61 -29.38 -2.76 27.49
CA LYS A 61 -30.81 -2.50 27.70
C LYS A 61 -31.33 -1.41 26.75
N GLU A 62 -30.56 -0.36 26.48
CA GLU A 62 -30.90 0.67 25.49
C GLU A 62 -30.91 0.15 24.05
N TYR A 63 -29.91 -0.66 23.69
CA TYR A 63 -29.86 -1.31 22.38
C TYR A 63 -31.09 -2.21 22.16
N TYR A 64 -31.47 -3.00 23.18
CA TYR A 64 -32.66 -3.84 23.12
C TYR A 64 -33.97 -3.04 23.11
N ARG A 65 -34.05 -1.92 23.84
CA ARG A 65 -35.20 -1.00 23.80
C ARG A 65 -35.41 -0.42 22.40
N LYS A 66 -34.33 0.02 21.75
CA LYS A 66 -34.34 0.52 20.36
C LYS A 66 -34.66 -0.57 19.34
N ALA A 67 -34.16 -1.79 19.56
CA ALA A 67 -34.50 -2.94 18.72
C ALA A 67 -35.98 -3.35 18.86
N LYS A 68 -36.56 -3.21 20.06
CA LYS A 68 -37.98 -3.54 20.34
C LYS A 68 -38.94 -2.58 19.62
N THR A 69 -38.59 -1.30 19.52
CA THR A 69 -39.33 -0.31 18.72
C THR A 69 -39.22 -0.54 17.20
N TRP A 70 -38.14 -1.18 16.75
CA TRP A 70 -37.89 -1.43 15.32
C TRP A 70 -38.48 -2.76 14.81
N LEU A 71 -38.70 -3.73 15.69
CA LEU A 71 -39.02 -5.11 15.30
C LEU A 71 -40.37 -5.64 15.83
N GLY A 72 -41.14 -4.88 16.61
CA GLY A 72 -42.57 -5.17 16.86
C GLY A 72 -42.94 -6.58 17.37
N VAL A 73 -42.07 -7.26 18.13
CA VAL A 73 -42.32 -8.65 18.59
C VAL A 73 -42.36 -8.74 20.13
N GLU A 74 -43.40 -9.39 20.65
CA GLU A 74 -43.56 -9.73 22.07
C GLU A 74 -42.73 -10.96 22.50
N LYS A 75 -42.36 -11.04 23.78
CA LYS A 75 -41.44 -12.06 24.31
C LYS A 75 -42.09 -13.46 24.35
N PRO A 76 -41.44 -14.54 23.87
CA PRO A 76 -41.90 -15.90 24.13
C PRO A 76 -41.55 -16.34 25.58
N LYS A 77 -42.52 -16.96 26.28
CA LYS A 77 -42.32 -17.65 27.57
C LYS A 77 -41.53 -18.95 27.36
N ILE A 78 -40.53 -19.20 28.20
CA ILE A 78 -39.78 -20.47 28.22
C ILE A 78 -40.37 -21.36 29.32
N VAL A 79 -40.93 -22.51 28.95
CA VAL A 79 -41.28 -23.61 29.88
C VAL A 79 -40.19 -24.67 29.76
N ALA A 80 -39.58 -25.05 30.88
CA ALA A 80 -38.57 -26.12 30.92
C ALA A 80 -39.26 -27.47 31.17
N LYS A 81 -38.97 -28.48 30.35
CA LYS A 81 -39.20 -29.89 30.68
C LYS A 81 -37.84 -30.57 30.85
N GLU A 82 -37.69 -31.30 31.95
CA GLU A 82 -36.49 -32.06 32.30
C GLU A 82 -36.44 -33.39 31.54
N GLY A 83 -35.24 -33.77 31.08
CA GLY A 83 -34.98 -35.02 30.38
C GLY A 83 -33.52 -35.44 30.52
N VAL A 84 -33.32 -36.59 31.16
CA VAL A 84 -32.08 -37.21 31.63
C VAL A 84 -31.14 -37.64 30.49
N PHE A 85 -29.82 -37.48 30.64
CA PHE A 85 -28.81 -38.10 29.76
C PHE A 85 -27.77 -38.90 30.56
N LYS A 86 -27.61 -40.17 30.19
CA LYS A 86 -26.69 -41.17 30.78
C LYS A 86 -25.21 -40.88 30.43
N LYS A 87 -24.32 -41.21 31.38
CA LYS A 87 -22.85 -41.26 31.25
C LYS A 87 -22.42 -42.50 30.45
N GLY A 88 -21.37 -42.38 29.63
CA GLY A 88 -20.67 -43.56 29.11
C GLY A 88 -19.50 -43.25 28.18
N SER A 89 -18.36 -43.86 28.53
CA SER A 89 -17.11 -44.07 27.76
C SER A 89 -16.00 -43.01 27.91
N GLY A 90 -14.92 -43.50 28.54
CA GLY A 90 -13.75 -42.78 28.98
C GLY A 90 -12.73 -42.51 27.90
N LEU A 91 -12.12 -41.34 28.01
CA LEU A 91 -10.79 -41.02 27.54
C LEU A 91 -10.13 -40.19 28.65
N ASN A 92 -8.92 -40.62 29.04
CA ASN A 92 -8.09 -40.12 30.14
C ASN A 92 -8.20 -38.60 30.44
N PRO A 93 -8.30 -38.18 31.72
CA PRO A 93 -8.25 -36.78 32.12
C PRO A 93 -6.89 -36.07 31.94
N ASP A 94 -5.79 -36.78 31.67
CA ASP A 94 -4.44 -36.20 31.77
C ASP A 94 -3.75 -35.86 30.43
N LEU A 95 -4.49 -35.75 29.32
CA LEU A 95 -3.94 -35.37 28.01
C LEU A 95 -4.62 -34.15 27.38
N CYS A 96 -4.80 -33.12 28.18
CA CYS A 96 -4.73 -31.70 27.79
C CYS A 96 -4.13 -31.05 29.03
N TRP A 97 -2.95 -30.45 29.04
CA TRP A 97 -2.71 -29.08 28.58
C TRP A 97 -1.21 -28.92 28.28
N ARG A 98 -0.82 -29.02 27.02
CA ARG A 98 0.45 -28.45 26.56
C ARG A 98 0.47 -28.18 25.07
N THR A 99 -0.15 -27.06 24.68
CA THR A 99 0.26 -26.32 23.48
C THR A 99 0.60 -24.88 23.87
N LYS A 100 1.92 -24.67 24.04
CA LYS A 100 2.61 -23.41 23.74
C LYS A 100 2.21 -23.03 22.30
N TYR A 101 1.65 -21.85 22.04
CA TYR A 101 2.31 -20.55 21.85
C TYR A 101 1.20 -19.51 21.52
N PRO A 102 1.47 -18.20 21.45
CA PRO A 102 2.33 -17.38 22.29
C PRO A 102 1.62 -16.07 22.73
N THR A 103 2.12 -15.50 23.82
CA THR A 103 2.26 -14.06 24.10
C THR A 103 1.75 -13.11 23.00
N THR A 104 0.62 -12.43 23.21
CA THR A 104 0.37 -11.09 22.63
C THR A 104 -0.91 -10.39 23.13
N LEU A 105 -1.74 -11.01 23.97
CA LEU A 105 -2.86 -10.31 24.63
C LEU A 105 -2.59 -9.97 26.10
N LEU A 106 -1.68 -10.68 26.78
CA LEU A 106 -1.25 -10.36 28.15
C LEU A 106 -0.21 -9.23 28.23
N GLN A 107 0.46 -8.88 27.12
CA GLN A 107 1.35 -7.71 27.04
C GLN A 107 0.61 -6.43 26.61
N TYR A 108 -0.63 -6.54 26.11
CA TYR A 108 -1.41 -5.37 25.70
C TYR A 108 -2.26 -4.77 26.85
N LYS A 109 -2.33 -5.45 28.00
CA LYS A 109 -2.93 -4.92 29.24
C LYS A 109 -1.95 -4.15 30.15
N LYS A 110 -0.65 -4.11 29.83
CA LYS A 110 0.37 -3.39 30.62
C LYS A 110 0.67 -1.95 30.15
N SER A 111 0.04 -1.45 29.08
CA SER A 111 0.34 -0.11 28.53
C SER A 111 -0.73 0.96 28.75
N LEU A 112 -1.88 0.62 29.33
CA LEU A 112 -2.86 1.61 29.76
C LEU A 112 -2.58 1.98 31.21
N LYS A 113 -1.79 3.05 31.43
CA LYS A 113 -1.60 3.64 32.76
C LYS A 113 -2.98 3.84 33.38
N THR A 114 -3.28 3.12 34.46
CA THR A 114 -4.52 3.29 35.22
C THR A 114 -4.68 4.76 35.61
N ARG A 115 -5.93 5.25 35.72
CA ARG A 115 -6.24 6.64 36.13
C ARG A 115 -5.45 7.06 37.39
N SER A 116 -5.15 6.12 38.29
CA SER A 116 -4.33 6.31 39.48
C SER A 116 -2.83 6.56 39.18
N GLN A 117 -2.23 5.89 38.19
CA GLN A 117 -0.84 6.13 37.78
C GLN A 117 -0.67 7.47 37.05
N VAL A 118 -1.63 7.87 36.22
CA VAL A 118 -1.64 9.21 35.59
C VAL A 118 -1.76 10.30 36.65
N ARG A 119 -2.61 10.11 37.68
CA ARG A 119 -2.72 11.03 38.82
C ARG A 119 -1.42 11.11 39.62
N ARG A 120 -0.73 10.00 39.88
CA ARG A 120 0.59 9.99 40.55
C ARG A 120 1.66 10.72 39.75
N ILE A 121 1.72 10.54 38.42
CA ILE A 121 2.68 11.25 37.57
C ILE A 121 2.38 12.75 37.54
N ARG A 122 1.10 13.14 37.43
CA ARG A 122 0.67 14.55 37.47
C ARG A 122 1.07 15.21 38.80
N MET A 123 0.85 14.53 39.93
CA MET A 123 1.27 15.01 41.26
C MET A 123 2.80 15.11 41.41
N LYS A 124 3.55 14.15 40.85
CA LYS A 124 5.03 14.16 40.88
C LYS A 124 5.60 15.33 40.07
N ASN A 125 5.00 15.62 38.91
CA ASN A 125 5.35 16.78 38.08
C ASN A 125 4.97 18.10 38.76
N HIS A 126 3.81 18.17 39.41
CA HIS A 126 3.37 19.35 40.15
C HIS A 126 4.27 19.66 41.36
N ARG A 127 4.77 18.63 42.06
CA ARG A 127 5.77 18.79 43.13
C ARG A 127 7.12 19.29 42.60
N LYS A 128 7.58 18.80 41.44
CA LYS A 128 8.81 19.30 40.78
C LYS A 128 8.67 20.77 40.37
N LEU A 129 7.52 21.15 39.81
CA LEU A 129 7.24 22.54 39.44
C LEU A 129 7.24 23.47 40.66
N ARG A 130 6.59 23.06 41.76
CA ARG A 130 6.59 23.82 43.03
C ARG A 130 8.00 23.99 43.61
N LYS A 131 8.87 22.98 43.54
CA LYS A 131 10.27 23.12 44.00
C LYS A 131 11.05 24.12 43.15
N ARG A 132 10.86 24.12 41.83
CA ARG A 132 11.49 25.10 40.91
C ARG A 132 11.01 26.53 41.17
N LEU A 133 9.70 26.73 41.35
CA LEU A 133 9.13 28.04 41.70
C LEU A 133 9.65 28.55 43.05
N LYS A 134 9.77 27.70 44.07
CA LYS A 134 10.37 28.09 45.35
C LYS A 134 11.85 28.48 45.23
N ALA A 135 12.62 27.76 44.40
CA ALA A 135 14.02 28.12 44.14
C ALA A 135 14.13 29.46 43.41
N TYR A 136 13.29 29.69 42.40
CA TYR A 136 13.25 30.95 41.65
C TYR A 136 12.86 32.15 42.55
N MET A 137 11.84 31.99 43.39
CA MET A 137 11.46 33.03 44.35
C MET A 137 12.54 33.31 45.40
N LYS A 138 13.38 32.32 45.72
CA LYS A 138 14.52 32.50 46.62
C LYS A 138 15.64 33.31 45.95
N ILE A 139 15.88 33.10 44.66
CA ILE A 139 16.82 33.90 43.85
C ILE A 139 16.33 35.35 43.77
N LEU A 140 15.06 35.56 43.43
CA LEU A 140 14.50 36.92 43.38
C LEU A 140 14.54 37.63 44.73
N LYS A 141 14.31 36.91 45.85
CA LYS A 141 14.49 37.49 47.20
C LYS A 141 15.97 37.81 47.50
N GLN A 142 16.91 37.01 47.02
CA GLN A 142 18.34 37.30 47.16
C GLN A 142 18.78 38.49 46.31
N GLU A 143 18.25 38.63 45.09
CA GLU A 143 18.49 39.79 44.23
C GLU A 143 17.87 41.05 44.81
N LYS A 144 16.65 40.96 45.36
CA LYS A 144 16.01 42.08 46.06
C LYS A 144 16.83 42.48 47.30
N LYS A 145 17.28 41.52 48.11
CA LYS A 145 18.18 41.78 49.25
C LYS A 145 19.54 42.34 48.83
N ARG A 146 20.08 41.95 47.68
CA ARG A 146 21.34 42.51 47.12
C ARG A 146 21.16 43.95 46.66
N LYS A 147 19.99 44.29 46.09
CA LYS A 147 19.61 45.66 45.75
C LYS A 147 19.35 46.51 47.01
N GLU A 148 18.72 45.94 48.03
CA GLU A 148 18.45 46.60 49.32
C GLU A 148 19.73 46.75 50.19
N ALA A 149 20.70 45.83 50.09
CA ALA A 149 21.94 45.84 50.87
C ALA A 149 23.04 46.77 50.31
N GLY A 150 22.74 47.60 49.31
CA GLY A 150 23.64 48.70 48.89
C GLY A 150 25.03 48.29 48.42
N THR A 151 25.28 47.02 48.07
CA THR A 151 26.57 46.58 47.50
C THR A 151 26.57 46.81 45.99
N THR A 152 26.69 48.07 45.61
CA THR A 152 27.10 48.54 44.28
C THR A 152 28.62 48.45 44.18
N ALA A 153 29.13 47.61 43.27
CA ALA A 153 30.49 47.74 42.78
C ALA A 153 30.46 47.83 41.25
N ARG A 154 30.45 49.10 40.80
CA ARG A 154 31.01 49.68 39.56
C ARG A 154 30.62 48.99 38.24
N GLY A 155 29.89 49.58 37.31
CA GLY A 155 29.35 50.94 37.25
C GLY A 155 28.18 50.97 36.27
N ALA A 156 27.14 51.67 36.68
CA ALA A 156 26.08 52.13 35.81
C ALA A 156 25.71 53.50 36.38
N MET A 157 25.84 54.52 35.53
CA MET A 157 25.48 55.90 35.83
C MET A 157 24.02 55.96 36.27
N ASP A 158 23.78 56.68 37.36
CA ASP A 158 22.45 57.12 37.77
C ASP A 158 21.90 58.05 36.68
N VAL A 159 20.73 57.73 36.13
CA VAL A 159 19.96 58.65 35.28
C VAL A 159 18.50 58.55 35.69
N ASP A 160 17.93 59.70 36.01
CA ASP A 160 16.57 59.90 36.49
C ASP A 160 15.50 59.29 35.57
N PRO A 161 14.44 58.66 36.12
CA PRO A 161 13.40 57.99 35.33
C PRO A 161 12.48 58.94 34.55
N GLU A 162 12.61 60.27 34.70
CA GLU A 162 11.90 61.27 33.89
C GLU A 162 12.73 61.79 32.69
N LEU A 163 14.01 61.42 32.58
CA LEU A 163 14.89 61.81 31.46
C LEU A 163 14.94 60.79 30.31
N VAL A 164 14.20 59.67 30.42
CA VAL A 164 14.07 58.65 29.37
C VAL A 164 12.87 58.90 28.45
N ALA A 165 12.02 59.88 28.78
CA ALA A 165 10.83 60.21 27.99
C ALA A 165 11.02 61.39 27.02
N THR A 166 12.14 62.10 27.05
CA THR A 166 12.32 63.38 26.33
C THR A 166 13.46 63.42 25.29
N GLU A 167 14.22 62.34 25.09
CA GLU A 167 15.20 62.27 23.99
C GLU A 167 15.13 60.92 23.24
N LEU A 168 14.05 60.74 22.48
CA LEU A 168 14.09 59.91 21.28
C LEU A 168 14.44 60.83 20.10
N PRO A 169 15.54 60.59 19.37
CA PRO A 169 15.92 61.38 18.23
C PRO A 169 14.78 61.58 17.23
N SER A 170 14.60 62.86 16.90
CA SER A 170 13.77 63.49 15.88
C SER A 170 14.00 63.02 14.43
N MET A 171 14.31 61.74 14.20
CA MET A 171 14.46 61.17 12.86
C MET A 171 13.14 60.68 12.24
N TYR A 172 11.99 60.84 12.90
CA TYR A 172 10.68 60.38 12.41
C TYR A 172 9.54 61.40 12.46
N ARG A 173 9.88 62.70 12.50
CA ARG A 173 9.01 63.85 12.25
C ARG A 173 9.99 64.95 11.85
N GLU A 174 10.09 65.43 10.64
CA GLU A 174 9.03 65.78 9.70
C GLU A 174 9.75 66.23 8.41
N LYS A 175 9.04 66.14 7.29
CA LYS A 175 9.32 66.73 5.96
C LYS A 175 9.74 65.78 4.85
N ASP A 176 8.97 65.98 3.79
CA ASP A 176 9.16 65.62 2.40
C ASP A 176 8.54 64.31 1.95
N GLU A 177 7.26 64.46 1.61
CA GLU A 177 6.54 63.91 0.47
C GLU A 177 7.38 63.83 -0.83
N ARG A 178 8.51 63.12 -0.80
CA ARG A 178 9.26 62.73 -1.99
C ARG A 178 9.02 61.26 -2.22
N LYS A 179 8.02 60.99 -3.07
CA LYS A 179 7.80 59.78 -3.88
C LYS A 179 8.82 58.67 -3.55
N TRP A 180 8.45 57.78 -2.65
CA TRP A 180 9.16 56.52 -2.45
C TRP A 180 9.01 55.69 -3.74
N LYS A 181 9.92 55.86 -4.70
CA LYS A 181 10.16 54.84 -5.72
C LYS A 181 10.74 53.65 -4.96
N PRO A 182 10.13 52.45 -5.01
CA PRO A 182 10.70 51.29 -4.32
C PRO A 182 12.14 51.12 -4.81
N ALA A 183 13.08 51.09 -3.87
CA ALA A 183 14.48 50.81 -4.12
C ALA A 183 14.54 49.60 -5.05
N GLY A 184 15.07 49.84 -6.25
CA GLY A 184 15.18 48.81 -7.28
C GLY A 184 15.78 47.58 -6.65
N TYR A 185 15.01 46.49 -6.64
CA TYR A 185 15.58 45.17 -6.47
C TYR A 185 16.80 45.12 -7.38
N TYR A 186 17.99 44.90 -6.80
CA TYR A 186 19.14 44.47 -7.59
C TYR A 186 18.71 43.20 -8.31
N SER A 187 18.20 43.37 -9.53
CA SER A 187 17.94 42.29 -10.45
C SER A 187 19.31 41.83 -10.87
N PHE A 188 19.80 40.77 -10.21
CA PHE A 188 20.93 40.02 -10.74
C PHE A 188 20.64 39.76 -12.22
N PRO A 189 21.57 40.12 -13.13
CA PRO A 189 21.37 39.82 -14.55
C PRO A 189 21.06 38.34 -14.66
N LYS A 190 19.90 38.01 -15.26
CA LYS A 190 19.49 36.63 -15.49
C LYS A 190 20.64 35.97 -16.24
N VAL A 191 21.29 34.98 -15.62
CA VAL A 191 22.31 34.18 -16.30
C VAL A 191 21.65 33.61 -17.56
N PRO A 192 22.10 33.97 -18.77
CA PRO A 192 21.51 33.48 -20.00
C PRO A 192 21.64 31.95 -20.00
N GLY A 193 20.50 31.26 -20.04
CA GLY A 193 20.43 29.79 -19.98
C GLY A 193 19.81 29.21 -18.70
N THR A 194 19.49 30.02 -17.69
CA THR A 194 18.70 29.52 -16.54
C THR A 194 17.23 29.51 -16.93
N GLN A 195 16.71 28.34 -17.32
CA GLN A 195 15.27 28.15 -17.53
C GLN A 195 14.51 28.65 -16.29
N GLN A 196 13.64 29.65 -16.47
CA GLN A 196 12.71 30.03 -15.42
C GLN A 196 11.91 28.80 -14.99
N PRO A 197 11.62 28.60 -13.70
CA PRO A 197 10.71 27.53 -13.30
C PRO A 197 9.37 27.79 -14.01
N LEU A 198 8.95 26.84 -14.85
CA LEU A 198 7.64 26.84 -15.51
C LEU A 198 6.55 27.18 -14.48
N ALA A 199 5.57 27.97 -14.90
CA ALA A 199 4.42 28.31 -14.07
C ALA A 199 3.78 27.04 -13.49
N PRO A 200 3.25 27.07 -12.25
CA PRO A 200 2.70 25.89 -11.59
C PRO A 200 1.57 25.19 -12.37
N ASP A 201 0.93 25.90 -13.31
CA ASP A 201 -0.21 25.42 -14.10
C ASP A 201 0.19 24.64 -15.37
N ASP A 202 1.46 24.71 -15.81
CA ASP A 202 1.96 24.00 -17.00
C ASP A 202 2.58 22.63 -16.70
N PHE A 203 2.68 22.27 -15.43
CA PHE A 203 3.35 21.07 -15.01
C PHE A 203 2.46 19.84 -15.18
N ASP A 204 2.82 18.92 -16.07
CA ASP A 204 2.16 17.62 -16.19
C ASP A 204 2.36 16.79 -14.89
N PRO A 205 1.31 16.57 -14.08
CA PRO A 205 1.40 15.81 -12.83
C PRO A 205 1.75 14.33 -13.05
N THR A 206 1.57 13.82 -14.27
CA THR A 206 1.88 12.43 -14.64
C THR A 206 3.36 12.24 -15.04
N ALA A 207 4.06 13.32 -15.39
CA ALA A 207 5.48 13.32 -15.79
C ALA A 207 6.39 14.22 -14.92
N PRO A 208 6.33 14.13 -13.57
CA PRO A 208 7.04 15.04 -12.68
C PRO A 208 8.57 14.99 -12.85
N PRO A 209 9.28 16.13 -12.80
CA PRO A 209 10.72 16.21 -12.85
C PRO A 209 11.33 15.67 -11.56
N ILE A 210 12.63 15.49 -11.66
CA ILE A 210 13.47 14.96 -10.59
C ILE A 210 13.91 16.14 -9.73
N MET A 211 13.56 16.08 -8.46
CA MET A 211 13.99 17.00 -7.42
C MET A 211 15.28 16.50 -6.78
N LYS A 212 16.33 17.31 -6.86
CA LYS A 212 17.56 17.18 -6.06
C LYS A 212 17.45 18.07 -4.82
N ARG A 213 18.10 17.67 -3.73
CA ARG A 213 18.13 18.45 -2.49
C ARG A 213 19.54 19.02 -2.28
N LYS A 214 19.64 20.16 -1.60
CA LYS A 214 20.93 20.70 -1.16
C LYS A 214 21.67 19.65 -0.31
N PRO A 215 22.97 19.40 -0.56
CA PRO A 215 23.72 18.30 0.03
C PRO A 215 24.18 18.61 1.46
N ILE A 216 23.24 18.96 2.36
CA ILE A 216 23.53 19.33 3.76
C ILE A 216 24.06 18.13 4.56
N THR A 217 23.71 16.91 4.16
CA THR A 217 24.21 15.67 4.77
C THR A 217 24.68 14.69 3.70
N ASN A 218 25.63 13.82 4.04
CA ASN A 218 26.19 12.82 3.11
C ASN A 218 25.09 11.94 2.48
N GLY A 219 24.08 11.55 3.27
CA GLY A 219 22.96 10.74 2.78
C GLY A 219 21.98 11.47 1.86
N VAL A 220 22.10 12.80 1.72
CA VAL A 220 21.28 13.64 0.84
C VAL A 220 22.01 14.02 -0.45
N ARG A 221 23.36 13.99 -0.46
CA ARG A 221 24.21 14.38 -1.60
C ARG A 221 23.78 13.80 -2.95
N HIS A 222 23.47 12.50 -2.98
CA HIS A 222 23.09 11.78 -4.20
C HIS A 222 21.58 11.53 -4.32
N VAL A 223 20.77 12.12 -3.45
CA VAL A 223 19.31 11.90 -3.46
C VAL A 223 18.69 12.60 -4.65
N ALA A 224 18.03 11.81 -5.49
CA ALA A 224 17.23 12.28 -6.62
C ALA A 224 15.84 11.68 -6.48
N LEU A 225 14.84 12.51 -6.19
CA LEU A 225 13.46 12.06 -5.93
C LEU A 225 12.53 12.61 -6.98
N ILE A 226 11.46 11.87 -7.25
CA ILE A 226 10.36 12.36 -8.08
C ILE A 226 9.61 13.45 -7.29
N SER A 227 9.39 14.60 -7.91
CA SER A 227 8.54 15.66 -7.33
C SER A 227 7.10 15.16 -7.15
N ARG A 228 6.48 15.50 -6.03
CA ARG A 228 5.08 15.15 -5.72
C ARG A 228 4.16 16.36 -5.64
N ALA A 229 4.59 17.50 -6.18
CA ALA A 229 3.87 18.77 -6.03
C ALA A 229 2.47 18.73 -6.69
N GLY A 230 2.39 18.20 -7.92
CA GLY A 230 1.13 18.05 -8.67
C GLY A 230 0.29 16.82 -8.31
N LEU A 231 0.68 16.05 -7.30
CA LEU A 231 -0.12 14.91 -6.82
C LEU A 231 -1.01 15.32 -5.65
N TYR A 232 -2.13 14.63 -5.52
CA TYR A 232 -3.04 14.80 -4.39
C TYR A 232 -2.34 14.53 -3.06
N LYS A 233 -2.44 15.50 -2.13
CA LYS A 233 -1.75 15.51 -0.82
C LYS A 233 -2.53 14.78 0.29
N GLY A 234 -3.80 14.44 0.03
CA GLY A 234 -4.71 13.87 1.03
C GLY A 234 -4.61 12.35 1.20
N ARG A 235 -5.57 11.80 1.95
CA ARG A 235 -5.72 10.34 2.16
C ARG A 235 -6.45 9.70 0.98
N PRO A 236 -6.16 8.42 0.66
CA PRO A 236 -6.91 7.69 -0.37
C PRO A 236 -8.37 7.49 0.06
N LEU A 237 -9.24 7.22 -0.91
CA LEU A 237 -10.64 6.91 -0.66
C LEU A 237 -10.77 5.63 0.17
N LYS A 238 -11.37 5.72 1.35
CA LYS A 238 -11.40 4.62 2.34
C LYS A 238 -12.06 3.35 1.79
N GLN A 239 -13.12 3.50 1.00
CA GLN A 239 -13.89 2.40 0.41
C GLN A 239 -13.04 1.55 -0.55
N LEU A 240 -12.16 2.20 -1.33
CA LEU A 240 -11.26 1.53 -2.27
C LEU A 240 -9.90 1.12 -1.65
N THR A 241 -9.83 1.03 -0.32
CA THR A 241 -8.62 0.64 0.40
C THR A 241 -8.82 -0.62 1.22
N ALA A 242 -7.83 -1.51 1.16
CA ALA A 242 -7.78 -2.75 1.94
C ALA A 242 -6.47 -2.84 2.75
N PRO A 243 -6.45 -3.54 3.90
CA PRO A 243 -5.21 -3.77 4.63
C PRO A 243 -4.27 -4.70 3.87
N LEU A 244 -3.00 -4.29 3.67
CA LEU A 244 -1.99 -5.14 3.04
C LEU A 244 -1.20 -5.94 4.09
N LYS A 245 -1.46 -7.25 4.17
CA LYS A 245 -0.72 -8.16 5.07
C LYS A 245 0.74 -8.32 4.62
N LYS A 246 1.69 -7.99 5.49
CA LYS A 246 3.13 -8.15 5.22
C LYS A 246 3.57 -9.61 5.42
N LYS A 247 4.14 -10.24 4.39
CA LYS A 247 4.68 -11.61 4.45
C LYS A 247 6.17 -11.67 4.81
N ALA A 248 6.91 -10.57 4.65
CA ALA A 248 8.37 -10.48 4.88
C ALA A 248 9.19 -11.57 4.15
N GLY A 249 8.75 -11.99 2.96
CA GLY A 249 9.44 -13.01 2.15
C GLY A 249 9.24 -14.46 2.61
N ARG A 250 8.36 -14.71 3.59
CA ARG A 250 8.07 -16.05 4.10
C ARG A 250 6.95 -16.76 3.34
N CYS A 251 7.05 -18.08 3.28
CA CYS A 251 5.96 -18.94 2.85
C CYS A 251 4.77 -18.83 3.80
N SER A 252 3.54 -18.88 3.28
CA SER A 252 2.34 -18.90 4.12
C SER A 252 2.15 -20.23 4.85
N ILE A 253 2.61 -21.33 4.25
CA ILE A 253 2.42 -22.69 4.78
C ILE A 253 3.55 -23.05 5.74
N THR A 254 4.80 -22.94 5.30
CA THR A 254 5.96 -23.42 6.09
C THR A 254 6.56 -22.37 7.01
N GLY A 255 6.22 -21.09 6.85
CA GLY A 255 6.84 -19.98 7.59
C GLY A 255 8.32 -19.72 7.26
N LYS A 256 8.96 -20.58 6.44
CA LYS A 256 10.35 -20.44 6.01
C LYS A 256 10.52 -19.27 5.03
N ILE A 257 11.70 -18.66 5.03
CA ILE A 257 12.05 -17.58 4.10
C ILE A 257 12.26 -18.19 2.70
N ILE A 258 11.40 -17.81 1.74
CA ILE A 258 11.55 -18.19 0.33
C ILE A 258 12.21 -17.05 -0.44
N GLN A 259 11.77 -15.81 -0.20
CA GLN A 259 12.32 -14.63 -0.84
C GLN A 259 13.22 -13.86 0.14
N ARG A 260 14.53 -13.90 -0.10
CA ARG A 260 15.53 -13.18 0.69
C ARG A 260 15.39 -11.65 0.50
N GLY A 261 15.95 -10.89 1.44
CA GLY A 261 16.03 -9.42 1.32
C GLY A 261 14.70 -8.67 1.53
N ARG A 262 13.66 -9.30 2.08
CA ARG A 262 12.34 -8.66 2.32
C ARG A 262 12.02 -8.51 3.81
N GLY A 263 11.42 -7.40 4.20
CA GLY A 263 10.89 -7.17 5.55
C GLY A 263 11.14 -5.75 6.10
N GLY A 264 10.45 -5.39 7.18
CA GLY A 264 10.69 -4.16 7.95
C GLY A 264 10.31 -2.83 7.28
N GLY A 265 9.54 -2.86 6.19
CA GLY A 265 9.10 -1.63 5.51
C GLY A 265 7.93 -0.94 6.20
N TYR A 266 7.60 0.28 5.77
CA TYR A 266 6.46 1.05 6.28
C TYR A 266 5.11 0.32 6.09
N ARG A 267 4.11 0.61 6.94
CA ARG A 267 2.76 0.04 6.79
C ARG A 267 2.10 0.62 5.53
N ARG A 268 1.43 -0.23 4.75
CA ARG A 268 0.77 0.17 3.50
C ARG A 268 -0.68 -0.29 3.52
N GLN A 269 -1.54 0.50 2.90
CA GLN A 269 -2.88 0.10 2.52
C GLN A 269 -2.85 -0.24 1.04
N TYR A 270 -3.45 -1.36 0.68
CA TYR A 270 -3.65 -1.76 -0.71
C TYR A 270 -4.76 -0.91 -1.31
N ARG A 271 -4.51 -0.26 -2.46
CA ARG A 271 -5.60 0.31 -3.27
C ARG A 271 -6.12 -0.74 -4.22
N ILE A 272 -7.43 -0.96 -4.15
CA ILE A 272 -8.19 -1.80 -5.07
C ILE A 272 -8.26 -1.02 -6.39
N ILE A 273 -7.49 -1.46 -7.38
CA ILE A 273 -7.48 -0.91 -8.74
C ILE A 273 -8.37 -1.79 -9.60
N ASP A 274 -9.16 -1.17 -10.48
CA ASP A 274 -9.81 -1.85 -11.58
C ASP A 274 -8.81 -2.06 -12.73
N PHE A 275 -8.25 -3.27 -12.80
CA PHE A 275 -7.38 -3.68 -13.91
C PHE A 275 -8.14 -4.22 -15.11
N ARG A 276 -9.40 -4.66 -14.94
CA ARG A 276 -10.19 -5.26 -16.03
C ARG A 276 -10.90 -4.19 -16.84
N ARG A 277 -11.24 -3.05 -16.20
CA ARG A 277 -12.11 -2.00 -16.73
C ARG A 277 -13.52 -2.49 -17.05
N ALA A 278 -13.94 -3.62 -16.47
CA ALA A 278 -15.19 -4.30 -16.83
C ALA A 278 -16.41 -3.84 -16.02
N ASN A 279 -16.21 -3.18 -14.88
CA ASN A 279 -17.32 -2.81 -13.99
C ASN A 279 -18.10 -1.58 -14.46
N HIS A 280 -17.48 -0.72 -15.27
CA HIS A 280 -18.04 0.55 -15.74
C HIS A 280 -17.86 0.65 -17.27
N MET A 281 -18.35 -0.37 -17.98
CA MET A 281 -18.30 -0.40 -19.44
C MET A 281 -19.32 0.58 -20.01
N ASP A 282 -18.96 1.26 -21.09
CA ASP A 282 -19.78 2.23 -21.82
C ASP A 282 -20.24 3.42 -20.95
N MET A 283 -19.48 3.72 -19.89
CA MET A 283 -19.69 4.86 -19.00
C MET A 283 -18.48 5.79 -19.09
N GLU A 284 -18.73 7.09 -19.19
CA GLU A 284 -17.67 8.10 -19.07
C GLU A 284 -17.26 8.27 -17.61
N GLY A 285 -15.95 8.26 -17.37
CA GLY A 285 -15.36 8.52 -16.06
C GLY A 285 -14.52 9.78 -16.09
N THR A 286 -14.88 10.77 -15.28
CA THR A 286 -14.08 11.98 -15.10
C THR A 286 -13.01 11.75 -14.04
N ILE A 287 -11.76 12.14 -14.33
CA ILE A 287 -10.66 11.99 -13.37
C ILE A 287 -10.73 13.08 -12.32
N GLU A 288 -11.03 12.69 -11.08
CA GLU A 288 -11.18 13.62 -9.96
C GLU A 288 -9.82 14.01 -9.36
N ARG A 289 -8.89 13.05 -9.26
CA ARG A 289 -7.56 13.29 -8.69
C ARG A 289 -6.53 12.23 -9.05
N ILE A 290 -5.27 12.66 -9.04
CA ILE A 290 -4.09 11.81 -9.26
C ILE A 290 -3.38 11.58 -7.92
N GLU A 291 -3.23 10.32 -7.51
CA GLU A 291 -2.67 9.96 -6.21
C GLU A 291 -1.37 9.16 -6.30
N TYR A 292 -0.55 9.28 -5.25
CA TYR A 292 0.63 8.47 -5.05
C TYR A 292 0.29 7.05 -4.53
N ASP A 293 0.90 6.01 -5.12
CA ASP A 293 0.82 4.64 -4.60
C ASP A 293 2.11 4.00 -4.05
N PRO A 294 2.16 3.55 -2.78
CA PRO A 294 3.33 2.88 -2.23
C PRO A 294 3.38 1.38 -2.56
N ASN A 295 2.34 0.81 -3.20
CA ASN A 295 2.32 -0.61 -3.56
C ASN A 295 2.86 -0.87 -4.97
N ARG A 296 2.82 0.13 -5.85
CA ARG A 296 3.37 0.12 -7.21
C ARG A 296 4.31 1.30 -7.46
N THR A 297 4.82 1.40 -8.68
CA THR A 297 5.70 2.51 -9.10
C THR A 297 4.93 3.60 -9.85
N SER A 298 3.87 3.23 -10.56
CA SER A 298 2.98 4.15 -11.28
C SER A 298 2.09 4.96 -10.33
N PHE A 299 1.60 6.09 -10.83
CA PHE A 299 0.52 6.82 -10.16
C PHE A 299 -0.82 6.20 -10.45
N ILE A 300 -1.80 6.51 -9.62
CA ILE A 300 -3.17 6.05 -9.78
C ILE A 300 -4.09 7.25 -9.96
N CYS A 301 -5.09 7.09 -10.80
CA CYS A 301 -6.11 8.09 -11.03
C CYS A 301 -7.43 7.59 -10.44
N LEU A 302 -8.09 8.47 -9.68
CA LEU A 302 -9.44 8.22 -9.19
C LEU A 302 -10.42 8.73 -10.24
N LEU A 303 -11.22 7.83 -10.77
CA LEU A 303 -12.31 8.13 -11.68
C LEU A 303 -13.61 8.27 -10.90
N LYS A 304 -14.43 9.22 -11.31
CA LYS A 304 -15.86 9.30 -11.01
C LYS A 304 -16.64 9.00 -12.30
N HIS A 305 -17.25 7.83 -12.37
CA HIS A 305 -18.12 7.40 -13.44
C HIS A 305 -19.45 8.15 -13.37
N GLU A 306 -19.88 8.64 -14.52
CA GLU A 306 -21.22 9.17 -14.69
C GLU A 306 -22.19 7.99 -14.76
N ILE A 307 -23.19 7.98 -13.87
CA ILE A 307 -24.21 6.93 -13.86
C ILE A 307 -25.28 7.39 -14.85
N PRO A 308 -25.47 6.71 -15.99
CA PRO A 308 -26.56 7.04 -16.89
C PRO A 308 -27.90 6.79 -16.19
N GLU A 309 -28.81 7.78 -16.27
CA GLU A 309 -30.15 7.69 -15.69
C GLU A 309 -30.85 6.40 -16.16
N GLY A 310 -31.37 5.60 -15.23
CA GLY A 310 -32.13 4.38 -15.51
C GLY A 310 -31.35 3.06 -15.55
N LYS A 311 -30.01 3.03 -15.53
CA LYS A 311 -29.24 1.77 -15.38
C LYS A 311 -28.89 1.52 -13.91
N TYR A 312 -29.61 0.60 -13.27
CA TYR A 312 -29.15 -0.02 -12.03
C TYR A 312 -27.82 -0.75 -12.28
N MET A 313 -26.76 -0.40 -11.54
CA MET A 313 -25.52 -1.19 -11.56
C MET A 313 -25.85 -2.63 -11.10
N PRO A 314 -25.60 -3.67 -11.91
CA PRO A 314 -26.03 -5.04 -11.60
C PRO A 314 -25.25 -5.72 -10.46
N LEU A 315 -24.45 -4.98 -9.69
CA LEU A 315 -23.79 -5.50 -8.50
C LEU A 315 -24.22 -4.72 -7.25
N ALA A 316 -25.08 -5.33 -6.46
CA ALA A 316 -25.61 -4.89 -5.16
C ALA A 316 -24.56 -4.56 -4.06
N ASN A 317 -23.27 -4.43 -4.42
CA ASN A 317 -22.16 -4.12 -3.50
C ASN A 317 -21.30 -2.91 -3.94
N LEU A 318 -21.64 -2.23 -5.04
CA LEU A 318 -20.92 -1.03 -5.48
C LEU A 318 -21.92 0.13 -5.71
N GLU A 319 -22.44 0.72 -4.64
CA GLU A 319 -23.20 1.98 -4.66
C GLU A 319 -22.36 3.18 -5.17
N GLN A 320 -21.13 2.98 -5.65
CA GLN A 320 -20.14 4.03 -5.73
C GLN A 320 -19.69 4.27 -7.17
N PRO A 321 -19.83 5.50 -7.69
CA PRO A 321 -19.33 5.88 -9.01
C PRO A 321 -17.80 5.96 -9.06
N TYR A 322 -17.06 5.47 -8.06
CA TYR A 322 -15.63 5.70 -7.96
C TYR A 322 -14.81 4.45 -8.26
N SER A 323 -13.79 4.58 -9.10
CA SER A 323 -12.81 3.50 -9.30
C SER A 323 -11.38 4.03 -9.41
N TYR A 324 -10.41 3.27 -8.91
CA TYR A 324 -9.00 3.56 -9.16
C TYR A 324 -8.53 2.85 -10.42
N ILE A 325 -7.80 3.57 -11.26
CA ILE A 325 -7.08 3.02 -12.41
C ILE A 325 -5.59 3.32 -12.30
N ILE A 326 -4.78 2.60 -13.07
CA ILE A 326 -3.40 3.06 -13.32
C ILE A 326 -3.51 4.34 -14.12
N CYS A 327 -2.81 5.39 -13.69
CA CYS A 327 -2.89 6.64 -14.42
C CYS A 327 -2.04 6.57 -15.70
N PRO A 328 -2.62 6.86 -16.88
CA PRO A 328 -1.85 7.08 -18.11
C PRO A 328 -1.02 8.36 -18.05
N LEU A 329 -0.05 8.49 -18.95
CA LEU A 329 0.75 9.68 -19.18
C LEU A 329 -0.08 10.75 -19.92
N GLY A 330 0.13 12.03 -19.62
CA GLY A 330 -0.51 13.18 -20.28
C GLY A 330 -1.91 13.52 -19.77
N VAL A 331 -2.46 12.70 -18.89
CA VAL A 331 -3.82 12.88 -18.38
C VAL A 331 -3.86 13.82 -17.17
N ARG A 332 -4.80 14.77 -17.18
CA ARG A 332 -4.98 15.79 -16.14
C ARG A 332 -6.26 15.54 -15.33
N VAL A 333 -6.40 16.27 -14.22
CA VAL A 333 -7.64 16.30 -13.45
C VAL A 333 -8.74 16.94 -14.31
N GLY A 334 -9.94 16.37 -14.31
CA GLY A 334 -11.06 16.76 -15.18
C GLY A 334 -11.10 16.04 -16.53
N TYR A 335 -10.05 15.29 -16.90
CA TYR A 335 -10.04 14.53 -18.15
C TYR A 335 -11.04 13.37 -18.11
N LYS A 336 -11.79 13.18 -19.20
CA LYS A 336 -12.79 12.12 -19.36
C LYS A 336 -12.15 10.88 -19.95
N VAL A 337 -12.50 9.71 -19.42
CA VAL A 337 -11.98 8.42 -19.88
C VAL A 337 -13.10 7.41 -19.92
N MET A 338 -13.17 6.65 -21.01
CA MET A 338 -14.18 5.61 -21.21
C MET A 338 -13.52 4.22 -21.33
N SER A 339 -14.27 3.19 -20.97
CA SER A 339 -13.96 1.81 -21.32
C SER A 339 -15.13 1.18 -22.05
N SER A 340 -14.89 0.59 -23.22
CA SER A 340 -15.93 -0.11 -23.99
C SER A 340 -15.38 -1.39 -24.61
N LYS A 341 -16.29 -2.32 -24.92
CA LYS A 341 -16.03 -3.45 -25.81
C LYS A 341 -16.15 -3.08 -27.28
N SER A 342 -16.79 -1.95 -27.59
CA SER A 342 -16.95 -1.40 -28.93
C SER A 342 -15.78 -0.49 -29.31
N LYS A 343 -15.72 -0.07 -30.57
CA LYS A 343 -14.74 0.90 -31.05
C LYS A 343 -15.01 2.27 -30.41
N ILE A 344 -14.00 2.82 -29.76
CA ILE A 344 -13.96 4.20 -29.24
C ILE A 344 -12.75 4.90 -29.86
N ASP A 345 -12.72 6.22 -29.80
CA ASP A 345 -11.54 7.00 -30.15
C ASP A 345 -10.31 6.62 -29.29
N PRO A 346 -9.15 6.41 -29.92
CA PRO A 346 -7.92 5.94 -29.28
C PRO A 346 -7.20 7.06 -28.51
N GLU A 347 -7.89 7.65 -27.54
CA GLU A 347 -7.34 8.67 -26.65
C GLU A 347 -6.61 8.05 -25.43
N PRO A 348 -5.59 8.74 -24.88
CA PRO A 348 -4.84 8.24 -23.73
C PRO A 348 -5.74 8.03 -22.51
N GLY A 349 -5.75 6.80 -21.99
CA GLY A 349 -6.58 6.39 -20.86
C GLY A 349 -7.78 5.53 -21.24
N ASN A 350 -8.32 5.69 -22.46
CA ASN A 350 -9.44 4.90 -22.93
C ASN A 350 -9.04 3.42 -23.03
N ALA A 351 -9.97 2.53 -22.67
CA ALA A 351 -9.74 1.09 -22.68
C ALA A 351 -10.66 0.40 -23.69
N MET A 352 -10.08 -0.37 -24.60
CA MET A 352 -10.83 -1.14 -25.59
C MET A 352 -10.09 -2.43 -25.97
N PRO A 353 -10.76 -3.39 -26.63
CA PRO A 353 -10.11 -4.58 -27.19
C PRO A 353 -9.01 -4.25 -28.20
N LEU A 354 -7.95 -5.05 -28.24
CA LEU A 354 -6.81 -4.86 -29.14
C LEU A 354 -7.19 -4.80 -30.63
N LYS A 355 -8.30 -5.40 -31.05
CA LYS A 355 -8.79 -5.30 -32.44
C LYS A 355 -9.17 -3.91 -32.91
N PHE A 356 -9.58 -3.03 -31.99
CA PHE A 356 -10.05 -1.69 -32.35
C PHE A 356 -8.97 -0.62 -32.25
N ILE A 357 -7.88 -0.91 -31.55
CA ILE A 357 -6.79 0.05 -31.37
C ILE A 357 -5.94 0.05 -32.65
N PRO A 358 -5.64 1.21 -33.26
CA PRO A 358 -4.86 1.25 -34.49
C PRO A 358 -3.41 0.81 -34.30
N GLN A 359 -2.83 0.29 -35.37
CA GLN A 359 -1.43 -0.11 -35.42
C GLN A 359 -0.50 1.09 -35.15
N GLY A 360 0.65 0.84 -34.52
CA GLY A 360 1.63 1.86 -34.16
C GLY A 360 1.33 2.60 -32.85
N THR A 361 0.10 2.52 -32.33
CA THR A 361 -0.24 3.11 -31.03
C THR A 361 0.49 2.45 -29.88
N THR A 362 0.72 3.23 -28.83
CA THR A 362 1.27 2.74 -27.56
C THR A 362 0.14 2.44 -26.59
N VAL A 363 0.20 1.28 -25.96
CA VAL A 363 -0.79 0.76 -25.02
C VAL A 363 -0.15 0.26 -23.73
N HIS A 364 -0.92 0.24 -22.66
CA HIS A 364 -0.54 -0.29 -21.35
C HIS A 364 -1.67 -1.13 -20.74
N ASN A 365 -1.40 -1.72 -19.56
CA ASN A 365 -2.34 -2.61 -18.85
C ASN A 365 -2.98 -3.71 -19.75
N ILE A 366 -2.18 -4.29 -20.64
CA ILE A 366 -2.64 -5.30 -21.61
C ILE A 366 -3.04 -6.58 -20.86
N GLN A 367 -4.26 -7.07 -21.08
CA GLN A 367 -4.70 -8.35 -20.53
C GLN A 367 -3.88 -9.51 -21.11
N PHE A 368 -3.55 -10.51 -20.28
CA PHE A 368 -2.80 -11.67 -20.76
C PHE A 368 -3.67 -12.62 -21.60
N ASN A 369 -4.89 -12.83 -21.14
CA ASN A 369 -5.98 -13.53 -21.83
C ASN A 369 -7.23 -12.63 -21.80
N PRO A 370 -8.21 -12.81 -22.72
CA PRO A 370 -9.47 -12.08 -22.69
C PRO A 370 -10.15 -12.20 -21.32
N ASP A 371 -10.74 -11.09 -20.85
CA ASP A 371 -11.44 -10.94 -19.57
C ASP A 371 -10.62 -11.23 -18.30
N SER A 372 -9.31 -11.48 -18.42
CA SER A 372 -8.47 -11.79 -17.27
C SER A 372 -8.07 -10.54 -16.47
N THR A 373 -8.00 -10.67 -15.14
CA THR A 373 -7.42 -9.62 -14.27
C THR A 373 -5.89 -9.53 -14.39
N GLN A 374 -5.28 -10.58 -14.96
CA GLN A 374 -3.85 -10.65 -15.17
C GLN A 374 -3.48 -9.82 -16.38
N GLY A 375 -2.45 -9.00 -16.23
CA GLY A 375 -2.03 -8.13 -17.31
C GLY A 375 -0.57 -7.74 -17.23
N LEU A 376 -0.10 -7.22 -18.35
CA LEU A 376 1.26 -6.80 -18.61
C LEU A 376 1.33 -5.27 -18.65
N VAL A 377 2.56 -4.74 -18.61
CA VAL A 377 2.82 -3.30 -18.84
C VAL A 377 2.07 -2.40 -17.84
N ARG A 378 2.34 -2.58 -16.55
CA ARG A 378 1.73 -1.80 -15.44
C ARG A 378 2.72 -0.93 -14.66
N ALA A 379 4.02 -1.10 -14.96
CA ALA A 379 5.08 -0.37 -14.27
C ALA A 379 5.16 1.07 -14.80
N ALA A 380 5.57 1.99 -13.92
CA ALA A 380 5.82 3.40 -14.27
C ALA A 380 6.67 3.55 -15.55
N GLY A 381 6.20 4.39 -16.48
CA GLY A 381 6.84 4.61 -17.78
C GLY A 381 6.83 3.39 -18.72
N GLY A 382 6.02 2.38 -18.45
CA GLY A 382 5.85 1.23 -19.32
C GLY A 382 4.85 1.52 -20.43
N GLY A 383 5.21 1.17 -21.66
CA GLY A 383 4.32 1.13 -22.82
C GLY A 383 4.70 -0.04 -23.72
N ALA A 384 3.73 -0.61 -24.42
CA ALA A 384 3.93 -1.57 -25.48
C ALA A 384 3.35 -1.01 -26.78
N THR A 385 4.01 -1.25 -27.89
CA THR A 385 3.54 -0.75 -29.19
C THR A 385 2.83 -1.86 -29.96
N ILE A 386 1.72 -1.51 -30.59
CA ILE A 386 1.01 -2.43 -31.49
C ILE A 386 1.78 -2.49 -32.80
N MET A 387 2.31 -3.67 -33.13
CA MET A 387 3.15 -3.84 -34.32
C MET A 387 2.31 -4.13 -35.54
N ASN A 388 1.45 -5.15 -35.49
CA ASN A 388 0.59 -5.60 -36.60
C ASN A 388 -0.68 -6.26 -36.05
N HIS A 389 -1.76 -6.19 -36.81
CA HIS A 389 -2.99 -6.97 -36.58
C HIS A 389 -3.06 -8.15 -37.55
N TYR A 390 -3.43 -9.32 -37.05
CA TYR A 390 -3.66 -10.53 -37.84
C TYR A 390 -5.12 -10.99 -37.62
N PRO A 391 -6.10 -10.30 -38.22
CA PRO A 391 -7.52 -10.58 -38.01
C PRO A 391 -7.89 -12.02 -38.37
N ASP A 392 -7.33 -12.58 -39.45
CA ASP A 392 -7.58 -13.96 -39.93
C ASP A 392 -7.23 -15.02 -38.87
N ARG A 393 -6.25 -14.72 -38.01
CA ARG A 393 -5.78 -15.61 -36.95
C ARG A 393 -6.38 -15.27 -35.59
N GLY A 394 -7.14 -14.18 -35.48
CA GLY A 394 -7.62 -13.65 -34.20
C GLY A 394 -6.47 -13.20 -33.27
N LEU A 395 -5.34 -12.75 -33.83
CA LEU A 395 -4.15 -12.37 -33.07
C LEU A 395 -3.68 -10.95 -33.38
N VAL A 396 -3.03 -10.32 -32.39
CA VAL A 396 -2.36 -9.03 -32.51
C VAL A 396 -0.92 -9.17 -32.04
N LEU A 397 0.03 -8.67 -32.82
CA LEU A 397 1.44 -8.68 -32.47
C LEU A 397 1.81 -7.42 -31.70
N LEU A 398 2.26 -7.60 -30.46
CA LEU A 398 2.70 -6.49 -29.60
C LEU A 398 4.21 -6.57 -29.35
N LYS A 399 4.87 -5.40 -29.35
CA LYS A 399 6.23 -5.23 -28.87
C LYS A 399 6.18 -4.75 -27.42
N LEU A 400 6.56 -5.62 -26.50
CA LEU A 400 6.55 -5.36 -25.06
C LEU A 400 7.72 -4.45 -24.64
N PRO A 401 7.68 -3.82 -23.44
CA PRO A 401 8.81 -3.04 -22.90
C PRO A 401 10.13 -3.83 -22.78
N SER A 402 10.03 -5.17 -22.71
CA SER A 402 11.19 -6.07 -22.73
C SER A 402 11.87 -6.16 -24.10
N LYS A 403 11.30 -5.54 -25.14
CA LYS A 403 11.57 -5.71 -26.57
C LYS A 403 11.16 -7.08 -27.13
N GLU A 404 10.49 -7.92 -26.34
CA GLU A 404 9.89 -9.17 -26.83
C GLU A 404 8.70 -8.86 -27.73
N GLN A 405 8.64 -9.50 -28.90
CA GLN A 405 7.47 -9.46 -29.77
C GLN A 405 6.62 -10.71 -29.52
N ARG A 406 5.36 -10.50 -29.18
CA ARG A 406 4.47 -11.56 -28.70
C ARG A 406 3.06 -11.37 -29.23
N TYR A 407 2.42 -12.48 -29.61
CA TYR A 407 1.02 -12.53 -29.99
C TYR A 407 0.10 -12.48 -28.76
N PHE A 408 -0.98 -11.73 -28.91
CA PHE A 408 -2.11 -11.63 -27.99
C PHE A 408 -3.41 -11.88 -28.75
N SER A 409 -4.45 -12.34 -28.08
CA SER A 409 -5.78 -12.44 -28.68
C SER A 409 -6.35 -11.05 -28.97
N VAL A 410 -7.06 -10.92 -30.09
CA VAL A 410 -7.77 -9.70 -30.52
C VAL A 410 -8.74 -9.14 -29.47
N ASP A 411 -9.31 -10.01 -28.63
CA ASP A 411 -10.30 -9.63 -27.62
C ASP A 411 -9.68 -9.25 -26.27
N CYS A 412 -8.35 -9.29 -26.14
CA CYS A 412 -7.69 -8.80 -24.93
C CYS A 412 -7.90 -7.28 -24.82
N MET A 413 -8.34 -6.80 -23.65
CA MET A 413 -8.42 -5.35 -23.40
C MET A 413 -7.02 -4.77 -23.18
N ALA A 414 -6.82 -3.55 -23.69
CA ALA A 414 -5.69 -2.71 -23.36
C ALA A 414 -6.14 -1.26 -23.17
N THR A 415 -5.37 -0.48 -22.41
CA THR A 415 -5.58 0.96 -22.26
C THR A 415 -4.61 1.72 -23.15
N VAL A 416 -5.11 2.66 -23.94
CA VAL A 416 -4.29 3.48 -24.82
C VAL A 416 -3.40 4.43 -24.00
N GLY A 417 -2.18 4.67 -24.48
CA GLY A 417 -1.17 5.51 -23.86
C GLY A 417 -0.11 4.74 -23.07
N GLU A 418 0.86 5.47 -22.54
CA GLU A 418 1.90 4.96 -21.64
C GLU A 418 1.50 5.08 -20.17
N VAL A 419 2.11 4.29 -19.30
CA VAL A 419 1.92 4.43 -17.85
C VAL A 419 2.62 5.68 -17.33
N SER A 420 1.94 6.46 -16.48
CA SER A 420 2.49 7.62 -15.75
C SER A 420 3.80 7.34 -15.00
N ASN A 421 4.45 8.42 -14.57
CA ASN A 421 5.69 8.43 -13.79
C ASN A 421 6.92 7.91 -14.56
N THR A 422 7.10 8.38 -15.79
CA THR A 422 8.18 7.97 -16.72
C THR A 422 9.58 8.13 -16.12
N LYS A 423 9.83 9.19 -15.35
CA LYS A 423 11.14 9.48 -14.74
C LYS A 423 11.47 8.63 -13.50
N HIS A 424 10.61 7.68 -13.09
CA HIS A 424 10.86 6.82 -11.93
C HIS A 424 12.17 6.02 -12.01
N TYR A 425 12.63 5.63 -13.20
CA TYR A 425 13.90 4.89 -13.33
C TYR A 425 15.13 5.73 -12.94
N ARG A 426 15.04 7.06 -12.99
CA ARG A 426 16.11 7.99 -12.59
C ARG A 426 16.09 8.31 -11.09
N GLU A 427 15.16 7.74 -10.31
CA GLU A 427 15.10 7.96 -8.86
C GLU A 427 16.32 7.32 -8.16
N ASN A 428 17.08 8.13 -7.41
CA ASN A 428 18.15 7.66 -6.55
C ASN A 428 17.77 7.83 -5.07
N LEU A 429 17.75 6.70 -4.35
CA LEU A 429 17.39 6.68 -2.92
C LEU A 429 18.39 7.40 -2.03
N GLY A 430 19.66 7.48 -2.44
CA GLY A 430 20.78 8.16 -1.77
C GLY A 430 21.28 7.55 -0.45
N LYS A 431 20.44 6.84 0.32
CA LYS A 431 20.84 6.21 1.59
C LYS A 431 20.18 4.85 1.85
N ALA A 432 20.90 3.98 2.56
CA ALA A 432 20.44 2.63 2.90
C ALA A 432 19.12 2.61 3.67
N GLY A 433 18.92 3.54 4.61
CA GLY A 433 17.69 3.65 5.41
C GLY A 433 16.42 3.81 4.55
N ARG A 434 16.50 4.48 3.40
CA ARG A 434 15.35 4.62 2.50
C ARG A 434 14.99 3.29 1.81
N SER A 435 16.00 2.45 1.52
CA SER A 435 15.78 1.07 1.05
C SER A 435 15.08 0.21 2.12
N ARG A 436 15.50 0.36 3.40
CA ARG A 436 14.85 -0.30 4.54
C ARG A 436 13.38 0.09 4.67
N ASN A 437 13.06 1.38 4.54
CA ASN A 437 11.67 1.87 4.57
C ASN A 437 10.79 1.29 3.46
N ARG A 438 11.38 0.96 2.29
CA ARG A 438 10.69 0.25 1.19
C ARG A 438 10.47 -1.24 1.48
N GLY A 439 10.97 -1.76 2.60
CA GLY A 439 10.88 -3.16 2.98
C GLY A 439 11.94 -4.05 2.31
N ARG A 440 13.05 -3.45 1.87
CA ARG A 440 14.20 -4.16 1.32
C ARG A 440 15.29 -4.24 2.39
N ARG A 441 15.61 -5.46 2.83
CA ARG A 441 16.70 -5.76 3.78
C ARG A 441 18.03 -5.84 3.02
N PRO A 442 19.18 -5.61 3.69
CA PRO A 442 20.48 -5.81 3.06
C PRO A 442 20.61 -7.24 2.53
N MET A 443 21.27 -7.39 1.38
CA MET A 443 21.63 -8.67 0.81
C MET A 443 23.15 -8.80 0.87
N VAL A 444 23.62 -9.87 1.48
CA VAL A 444 25.04 -10.18 1.63
C VAL A 444 25.51 -10.87 0.33
N ARG A 445 26.70 -10.52 -0.13
CA ARG A 445 27.34 -11.12 -1.31
C ARG A 445 27.83 -12.52 -0.97
N GLY A 446 27.78 -13.44 -1.94
CA GLY A 446 28.25 -14.83 -1.74
C GLY A 446 29.73 -14.93 -1.35
N VAL A 447 30.57 -14.06 -1.92
CA VAL A 447 32.01 -13.95 -1.60
C VAL A 447 32.28 -13.57 -0.14
N ALA A 448 31.32 -12.95 0.55
CA ALA A 448 31.45 -12.59 1.95
C ALA A 448 30.90 -13.68 2.90
N MET A 449 30.60 -14.87 2.38
CA MET A 449 30.02 -15.99 3.14
C MET A 449 31.03 -17.14 3.24
N ASN A 450 30.71 -18.13 4.05
CA ASN A 450 31.49 -19.36 4.16
C ASN A 450 31.10 -20.36 3.05
N PRO A 451 31.96 -21.36 2.73
CA PRO A 451 31.66 -22.37 1.71
C PRO A 451 30.33 -23.12 1.92
N VAL A 452 29.92 -23.29 3.19
CA VAL A 452 28.65 -23.94 3.57
C VAL A 452 27.41 -23.13 3.15
N ASP A 453 27.51 -21.80 3.11
CA ASP A 453 26.38 -20.90 2.88
C ASP A 453 26.20 -20.55 1.40
N HIS A 454 27.31 -20.45 0.67
CA HIS A 454 27.31 -20.02 -0.72
C HIS A 454 28.49 -20.66 -1.47
N PRO A 455 28.30 -21.09 -2.73
CA PRO A 455 29.40 -21.65 -3.51
C PRO A 455 30.63 -20.72 -3.63
N HIS A 456 30.42 -19.41 -3.82
CA HIS A 456 31.51 -18.42 -3.78
C HIS A 456 32.14 -18.15 -2.41
N GLY A 457 31.70 -18.81 -1.35
CA GLY A 457 32.22 -18.57 -0.01
C GLY A 457 33.58 -19.22 0.25
N GLY A 458 34.29 -18.71 1.25
CA GLY A 458 35.62 -19.17 1.68
C GLY A 458 36.81 -18.58 0.92
N GLY A 459 37.95 -19.26 1.03
CA GLY A 459 39.25 -18.79 0.57
C GLY A 459 39.94 -17.85 1.56
N ASN A 460 41.26 -17.77 1.49
CA ASN A 460 42.04 -16.82 2.28
C ASN A 460 41.94 -15.43 1.66
N GLY A 461 41.47 -14.44 2.43
CA GLY A 461 41.25 -13.08 1.93
C GLY A 461 40.04 -12.96 0.98
N LYS A 462 40.03 -11.92 0.14
CA LYS A 462 38.93 -11.67 -0.81
C LYS A 462 39.20 -12.39 -2.13
N THR A 463 38.63 -13.57 -2.28
CA THR A 463 38.73 -14.34 -3.54
C THR A 463 37.39 -14.40 -4.27
N SER A 464 37.41 -14.55 -5.60
CA SER A 464 36.19 -14.71 -6.42
C SER A 464 35.65 -16.15 -6.43
N GLY A 465 36.22 -17.05 -5.61
CA GLY A 465 35.83 -18.45 -5.49
C GLY A 465 36.24 -19.37 -6.66
N GLY A 466 37.03 -18.86 -7.63
CA GLY A 466 37.67 -19.65 -8.71
C GLY A 466 36.70 -20.37 -9.66
N ARG A 467 35.42 -19.97 -9.70
CA ARG A 467 34.35 -20.70 -10.39
C ARG A 467 33.41 -19.74 -11.11
N PRO A 468 32.60 -20.21 -12.09
CA PRO A 468 31.63 -19.35 -12.74
C PRO A 468 30.65 -18.75 -11.73
N SER A 469 30.09 -17.58 -12.06
CA SER A 469 29.17 -16.88 -11.15
C SER A 469 27.88 -17.69 -10.97
N VAL A 470 27.64 -18.21 -9.76
CA VAL A 470 26.46 -19.01 -9.39
C VAL A 470 25.63 -18.33 -8.30
N SER A 471 24.38 -18.77 -8.18
CA SER A 471 23.46 -18.40 -7.09
C SER A 471 23.76 -19.20 -5.83
N ILE A 472 23.09 -18.88 -4.71
CA ILE A 472 23.17 -19.66 -3.47
C ILE A 472 22.88 -21.14 -3.70
N TRP A 473 22.01 -21.45 -4.65
CA TRP A 473 21.60 -22.83 -4.96
C TRP A 473 22.47 -23.48 -6.05
N GLY A 474 23.62 -22.89 -6.38
CA GLY A 474 24.55 -23.44 -7.38
C GLY A 474 24.17 -23.19 -8.85
N TRP A 475 22.99 -22.64 -9.14
CA TRP A 475 22.62 -22.34 -10.54
C TRP A 475 23.44 -21.17 -11.10
N LEU A 476 23.92 -21.29 -12.34
CA LEU A 476 24.65 -20.24 -13.05
C LEU A 476 23.81 -18.95 -13.16
N THR A 477 24.43 -17.81 -12.84
CA THR A 477 23.82 -16.47 -12.84
C THR A 477 24.32 -15.59 -13.97
N LYS A 478 25.53 -15.86 -14.46
CA LYS A 478 26.09 -15.27 -15.69
C LYS A 478 26.10 -16.36 -16.78
N SER A 479 26.78 -16.12 -17.91
CA SER A 479 26.93 -17.08 -19.03
C SER A 479 25.65 -17.52 -19.76
N GLY A 480 24.56 -16.73 -19.68
CA GLY A 480 23.43 -16.90 -20.60
C GLY A 480 22.55 -18.15 -20.36
N ARG A 481 22.68 -18.84 -19.22
CA ARG A 481 21.83 -19.99 -18.85
C ARG A 481 20.35 -19.58 -18.89
N LYS A 482 19.61 -20.14 -19.85
CA LYS A 482 18.16 -19.90 -20.00
C LYS A 482 17.40 -20.69 -18.92
N THR A 483 16.59 -20.00 -18.12
CA THR A 483 15.80 -20.61 -17.03
C THR A 483 14.36 -20.93 -17.42
N ARG A 484 13.86 -20.36 -18.51
CA ARG A 484 12.51 -20.64 -19.02
C ARG A 484 12.48 -22.05 -19.60
N ASN A 485 11.47 -22.84 -19.22
CA ASN A 485 11.22 -24.16 -19.79
C ASN A 485 10.93 -24.05 -21.29
N LYS A 486 11.65 -24.83 -22.11
CA LYS A 486 11.52 -24.89 -23.57
C LYS A 486 10.14 -25.42 -23.99
N ARG A 487 9.58 -26.39 -23.26
CA ARG A 487 8.30 -27.05 -23.57
C ARG A 487 7.06 -26.27 -23.14
N LYS A 488 7.21 -25.02 -22.68
CA LYS A 488 6.06 -24.22 -22.23
C LYS A 488 5.19 -23.84 -23.44
N PRO A 489 3.87 -24.16 -23.48
CA PRO A 489 3.01 -23.89 -24.63
C PRO A 489 3.01 -22.42 -25.07
N SER A 490 3.05 -21.51 -24.09
CA SER A 490 3.13 -20.05 -24.31
C SER A 490 4.39 -19.56 -25.06
N SER A 491 5.31 -20.45 -25.42
CA SER A 491 6.46 -20.16 -26.27
C SER A 491 6.09 -20.05 -27.75
N GLN A 492 5.02 -20.74 -28.19
CA GLN A 492 4.49 -20.62 -29.56
C GLN A 492 3.97 -19.21 -29.87
N LEU A 493 3.48 -18.50 -28.85
CA LEU A 493 2.98 -17.13 -28.96
C LEU A 493 4.11 -16.08 -29.02
N ILE A 494 5.38 -16.47 -28.91
CA ILE A 494 6.52 -15.54 -28.93
C ILE A 494 7.15 -15.61 -30.30
N VAL A 495 7.05 -14.51 -31.05
CA VAL A 495 7.66 -14.39 -32.37
C VAL A 495 9.15 -14.12 -32.23
N MET A 496 9.48 -13.13 -31.39
CA MET A 496 10.86 -12.69 -31.22
C MET A 496 11.16 -12.56 -29.73
N THR A 497 12.18 -13.30 -29.29
CA THR A 497 12.61 -13.23 -27.89
C THR A 497 13.34 -11.91 -27.62
N LYS A 498 13.30 -11.46 -26.36
CA LYS A 498 14.07 -10.28 -25.90
C LYS A 498 15.58 -10.34 -26.20
N ARG A 499 16.14 -11.54 -26.42
CA ARG A 499 17.57 -11.71 -26.72
C ARG A 499 17.81 -11.47 -28.20
N GLN A 500 17.06 -12.13 -29.06
CA GLN A 500 17.07 -11.89 -30.51
C GLN A 500 16.81 -10.41 -30.82
N ALA A 501 15.80 -9.81 -30.16
CA ALA A 501 15.51 -8.39 -30.30
C ALA A 501 16.63 -7.45 -29.83
N ARG A 502 17.52 -7.91 -28.94
CA ARG A 502 18.71 -7.15 -28.52
C ARG A 502 19.89 -7.36 -29.46
N GLU A 503 20.01 -8.55 -30.05
CA GLU A 503 21.02 -8.88 -31.04
C GLU A 503 20.75 -8.12 -32.34
N LEU A 504 19.49 -8.02 -32.79
CA LEU A 504 19.09 -7.23 -33.97
C LEU A 504 19.26 -5.70 -33.80
N MET A 505 19.38 -5.20 -32.57
CA MET A 505 19.58 -3.77 -32.30
C MET A 505 21.04 -3.39 -32.09
N LYS A 506 21.92 -4.38 -31.95
CA LYS A 506 23.37 -4.17 -31.89
C LYS A 506 23.90 -4.24 -33.30
#